data_AF-A0A6J7VTC1-F1
#
_entry.id   AF-A0A6J7VTC1-F1
#
_cell.length_a   1.000
_cell.length_b   1.000
_cell.length_c   1.000
_cell.angle_alpha   90.00
_cell.angle_beta   90.00
_cell.angle_gamma   90.00
#
_symmetry.space_group_name_H-M   'P 1'
#
loop_
_entity.id
_entity.type
_entity.pdbx_description
1 polymer ?
#
loop_
_entity_poly.entity_id
_entity_poly.type
_entity_poly.pdbx_seq_one_letter_code
_entity_poly.pdbx_strand_id
1 'polypeptide(L)'
;MEIPEQVVAVDDELFVKIIDIDLERRRISLSLKQANEGHEIEIEAFDPTQYGMAARYDAEGNFIYPEGFDSETQEWKPGHEKQREEWELQYTQAQERFLAHKKQKAEAKAADAAATPEDGVVEAAEEVVAAE
;
A
#
# COMPACT_ATOMS: atom_id res chain seq x y z
N MET A 1 -1.97 0.10 -25.70
CA MET A 1 -1.26 -1.13 -25.29
C MET A 1 -0.33 -0.67 -24.19
N GLU A 2 -0.67 -0.93 -22.93
CA GLU A 2 0.15 -0.51 -21.79
C GLU A 2 1.45 -1.32 -21.82
N ILE A 3 2.59 -0.64 -21.93
CA ILE A 3 3.91 -1.29 -21.94
C ILE A 3 4.37 -1.35 -20.48
N PRO A 4 4.78 -2.52 -19.95
CA PRO A 4 5.18 -2.66 -18.55
C PRO A 4 6.34 -1.73 -18.16
N GLU A 5 7.24 -1.45 -19.11
CA GLU A 5 8.37 -0.52 -18.93
C GLU A 5 7.94 0.93 -18.66
N GLN A 6 6.68 1.30 -18.93
CA GLN A 6 6.15 2.64 -18.59
C GLN A 6 5.69 2.73 -17.14
N VAL A 7 5.46 1.58 -16.47
CA VAL A 7 4.89 1.51 -15.13
C VAL A 7 5.94 1.09 -14.10
N VAL A 8 6.94 0.30 -14.51
CA VAL A 8 8.00 -0.19 -13.62
C VAL A 8 9.36 -0.17 -14.32
N ALA A 9 10.41 0.14 -13.56
CA ALA A 9 11.79 0.04 -14.00
C ALA A 9 12.46 -1.21 -13.43
N VAL A 10 13.51 -1.69 -14.10
CA VAL A 10 14.40 -2.71 -13.51
C VAL A 10 15.10 -2.09 -12.31
N ASP A 11 15.23 -2.86 -11.22
CA ASP A 11 15.80 -2.43 -9.92
C ASP A 11 14.87 -1.61 -9.01
N ASP A 12 13.59 -1.42 -9.40
CA ASP A 12 12.63 -0.64 -8.61
C ASP A 12 12.08 -1.42 -7.40
N GLU A 13 12.04 -0.75 -6.25
CA GLU A 13 11.51 -1.31 -5.00
C GLU A 13 10.03 -0.97 -4.85
N LEU A 14 9.17 -1.96 -5.14
CA LEU A 14 7.71 -1.77 -5.20
C LEU A 14 6.96 -2.66 -4.21
N PHE A 15 6.02 -2.04 -3.50
CA PHE A 15 4.99 -2.71 -2.72
C PHE A 15 3.91 -3.26 -3.65
N VAL A 16 3.78 -4.59 -3.65
CA VAL A 16 2.80 -5.34 -4.43
C VAL A 16 1.96 -6.23 -3.52
N LYS A 17 0.72 -6.48 -3.91
CA LYS A 17 -0.17 -7.39 -3.19
C LYS A 17 -0.03 -8.79 -3.76
N ILE A 18 0.11 -9.79 -2.90
CA ILE A 18 0.04 -11.20 -3.30
C ILE A 18 -1.43 -11.54 -3.52
N ILE A 19 -1.76 -12.03 -4.72
CA ILE A 19 -3.15 -12.34 -5.10
C ILE A 19 -3.43 -13.83 -5.09
N ASP A 20 -2.42 -14.64 -5.44
CA ASP A 20 -2.57 -16.10 -5.57
C ASP A 20 -1.22 -16.78 -5.35
N ILE A 21 -1.25 -17.94 -4.68
CA ILE A 21 -0.08 -18.76 -4.40
C ILE A 21 -0.38 -20.19 -4.85
N ASP A 22 0.26 -20.58 -5.95
CA ASP A 22 0.16 -21.91 -6.55
C ASP A 22 1.41 -22.71 -6.17
N LEU A 23 1.29 -23.51 -5.10
CA LEU A 23 2.39 -24.32 -4.56
C LEU A 23 2.77 -25.49 -5.48
N GLU A 24 1.81 -26.03 -6.24
CA GLU A 24 2.05 -27.15 -7.15
C GLU A 24 2.94 -26.72 -8.32
N ARG A 25 2.70 -25.54 -8.87
CA ARG A 25 3.49 -24.97 -9.97
C ARG A 25 4.59 -24.02 -9.52
N ARG A 26 4.76 -23.83 -8.20
CA ARG A 26 5.73 -22.89 -7.59
C ARG A 26 5.60 -21.48 -8.15
N ARG A 27 4.37 -21.01 -8.34
CA ARG A 27 4.05 -19.70 -8.92
C ARG A 27 3.40 -18.81 -7.86
N ILE A 28 3.84 -17.56 -7.78
CA ILE A 28 3.25 -16.52 -6.95
C ILE A 28 2.74 -15.44 -7.89
N SER A 29 1.46 -15.13 -7.81
CA SER A 29 0.85 -14.05 -8.57
C SER A 29 0.86 -12.79 -7.74
N LEU A 30 1.33 -11.69 -8.34
CA LEU A 30 1.50 -10.39 -7.69
C LEU A 30 0.71 -9.33 -8.45
N SER A 31 0.16 -8.34 -7.75
CA SER A 31 -0.57 -7.23 -8.35
C SER A 31 -0.14 -5.90 -7.75
N LEU A 32 0.45 -5.05 -8.59
CA LEU A 32 0.77 -3.65 -8.26
C LEU A 32 -0.50 -2.80 -8.24
N LYS A 33 -1.37 -3.00 -9.22
CA LYS A 33 -2.65 -2.28 -9.32
C LYS A 33 -3.51 -2.51 -8.08
N GLN A 34 -3.65 -3.74 -7.60
CA GLN A 34 -4.43 -4.00 -6.37
C GLN A 34 -3.73 -3.55 -5.08
N ALA A 35 -2.41 -3.39 -5.08
CA ALA A 35 -1.71 -2.75 -3.97
C ALA A 35 -2.05 -1.25 -3.91
N ASN A 36 -2.05 -0.60 -5.07
CA ASN A 36 -2.34 0.82 -5.22
C ASN A 36 -3.85 1.15 -5.05
N GLU A 37 -4.75 0.34 -5.63
CA GLU A 37 -6.22 0.49 -5.61
C GLU A 37 -6.90 -0.09 -4.36
N GLY A 38 -6.21 -0.89 -3.54
CA GLY A 38 -6.73 -1.24 -2.22
C GLY A 38 -7.13 0.05 -1.51
N HIS A 39 -8.38 0.13 -1.04
CA HIS A 39 -9.04 1.29 -0.42
C HIS A 39 -8.03 2.26 0.20
N GLU A 40 -8.18 3.58 0.01
CA GLU A 40 -7.42 4.58 0.78
C GLU A 40 -7.45 4.19 2.26
N ILE A 41 -6.38 3.54 2.72
CA ILE A 41 -6.26 3.11 4.10
C ILE A 41 -5.88 4.40 4.82
N GLU A 42 -6.88 5.05 5.42
CA GLU A 42 -6.64 6.14 6.36
C GLU A 42 -5.62 5.65 7.39
N ILE A 43 -4.78 6.57 7.91
CA ILE A 43 -3.71 6.20 8.85
C ILE A 43 -4.29 5.46 10.08
N GLU A 44 -5.56 5.72 10.42
CA GLU A 44 -6.33 5.05 11.48
C GLU A 44 -6.75 3.61 11.14
N ALA A 45 -6.81 3.23 9.86
CA ALA A 45 -7.07 1.88 9.38
C ALA A 45 -5.78 1.11 9.03
N PHE A 46 -4.60 1.62 9.43
CA PHE A 46 -3.32 0.94 9.28
C PHE A 46 -3.37 -0.43 9.95
N ASP A 47 -3.37 -1.48 9.13
CA ASP A 47 -3.24 -2.84 9.59
C ASP A 47 -1.75 -3.24 9.53
N PRO A 48 -1.03 -3.26 10.66
CA PRO A 48 0.38 -3.64 10.69
C PRO A 48 0.62 -5.06 10.17
N THR A 49 -0.41 -5.90 10.17
CA THR A 49 -0.32 -7.29 9.72
C THR A 49 -0.14 -7.39 8.20
N GLN A 50 -0.63 -6.40 7.46
CA GLN A 50 -0.44 -6.29 6.02
C GLN A 50 0.99 -5.87 5.64
N TYR A 51 1.75 -5.33 6.60
CA TYR A 51 3.11 -4.82 6.39
C TYR A 51 4.19 -5.67 7.08
N GLY A 52 3.87 -6.93 7.37
CA GLY A 52 4.83 -7.95 7.79
C GLY A 52 4.95 -8.14 9.31
N MET A 53 4.03 -7.59 10.10
CA MET A 53 3.80 -8.09 11.45
C MET A 53 2.99 -9.39 11.36
N ALA A 54 3.55 -10.52 11.78
CA ALA A 54 2.83 -11.79 11.69
C ALA A 54 1.60 -11.75 12.62
N ALA A 55 0.42 -11.54 12.06
CA ALA A 55 -0.82 -11.75 12.81
C ALA A 55 -0.92 -13.21 13.20
N ARG A 56 -1.05 -13.45 14.50
CA ARG A 56 -1.54 -14.75 14.97
C ARG A 56 -3.04 -14.61 15.09
N TYR A 57 -3.78 -15.54 14.49
CA TYR A 57 -5.22 -15.63 14.64
C TYR A 57 -5.56 -16.90 15.41
N ASP A 58 -6.60 -16.84 16.23
CA ASP A 58 -7.16 -18.03 16.87
C ASP A 58 -7.99 -18.86 15.87
N ALA A 59 -8.53 -20.00 16.33
CA ALA A 59 -9.36 -20.88 15.51
C ALA A 59 -10.68 -20.23 15.06
N GLU A 60 -11.07 -19.12 15.68
CA GLU A 60 -12.30 -18.37 15.41
C GLU A 60 -12.02 -17.16 14.49
N GLY A 61 -10.75 -16.91 14.14
CA GLY A 61 -10.31 -15.83 13.27
C GLY A 61 -10.08 -14.50 13.98
N ASN A 62 -10.06 -14.47 15.32
CA ASN A 62 -9.75 -13.26 16.07
C ASN A 62 -8.24 -13.05 16.18
N PHE A 63 -7.81 -11.79 16.17
CA PHE A 63 -6.41 -11.43 16.32
C PHE A 63 -5.91 -11.73 17.74
N ILE A 64 -4.85 -12.53 17.83
CA ILE A 64 -4.15 -12.86 19.08
C ILE A 64 -3.02 -11.85 19.26
N TYR A 65 -3.16 -11.02 20.29
CA TYR A 65 -2.10 -10.12 20.73
C TYR A 65 -0.87 -10.90 21.20
N PRO A 66 0.35 -10.34 21.07
CA PRO A 66 1.57 -10.99 21.50
C PRO A 66 1.53 -11.34 23.00
N GLU A 67 2.25 -12.40 23.37
CA GLU A 67 2.32 -12.87 24.75
C GLU A 67 2.87 -11.77 25.66
N GLY A 68 2.10 -11.39 26.68
CA GLY A 68 2.45 -10.32 27.61
C GLY A 68 1.80 -8.97 27.31
N PHE A 69 1.16 -8.77 26.16
CA PHE A 69 0.33 -7.59 25.90
C PHE A 69 -1.12 -7.82 26.34
N ASP A 70 -1.63 -6.92 27.17
CA ASP A 70 -3.01 -6.95 27.64
C ASP A 70 -3.85 -5.99 26.78
N SER A 71 -4.78 -6.53 25.99
CA SER A 71 -5.59 -5.73 25.05
C SER A 71 -6.65 -4.88 25.75
N GLU A 72 -7.07 -5.24 26.96
CA GLU A 72 -8.06 -4.48 27.72
C GLU A 72 -7.44 -3.25 28.38
N THR A 73 -6.22 -3.36 28.89
CA THR A 73 -5.51 -2.23 29.52
C THR A 73 -4.53 -1.51 28.58
N GLN A 74 -4.25 -2.09 27.41
CA GLN A 74 -3.21 -1.64 26.46
C GLN A 74 -1.81 -1.59 27.08
N GLU A 75 -1.55 -2.44 28.08
CA GLU A 75 -0.28 -2.47 28.81
C GLU A 75 0.45 -3.80 28.62
N TRP A 76 1.78 -3.72 28.68
CA TRP A 76 2.64 -4.89 28.69
C TRP A 76 2.91 -5.35 30.13
N LYS A 77 2.70 -6.62 30.40
CA LYS A 77 2.97 -7.25 31.70
C LYS A 77 4.48 -7.20 32.02
N PRO A 78 4.86 -6.96 33.28
CA PRO A 78 6.27 -6.98 33.69
C PRO A 78 6.90 -8.35 33.42
N GLY A 79 8.15 -8.38 32.93
CA GLY A 79 8.86 -9.62 32.54
C GLY A 79 8.76 -10.00 31.06
N HIS A 80 7.89 -9.33 30.29
CA HIS A 80 7.76 -9.51 28.83
C HIS A 80 8.48 -8.42 28.02
N GLU A 81 9.54 -7.81 28.58
CA GLU A 81 10.30 -6.74 27.94
C GLU A 81 10.86 -7.14 26.57
N LYS A 82 11.38 -8.36 26.43
CA LYS A 82 11.87 -8.85 25.13
C LYS A 82 10.76 -8.95 24.08
N GLN A 83 9.60 -9.48 24.46
CA GLN A 83 8.45 -9.57 23.56
C GLN A 83 7.95 -8.18 23.16
N ARG A 84 7.99 -7.23 24.09
CA ARG A 84 7.70 -5.82 23.83
C ARG A 84 8.67 -5.25 22.80
N GLU A 85 9.97 -5.37 23.04
CA GLU A 85 11.02 -4.84 22.14
C GLU A 85 10.90 -5.45 20.73
N GLU A 86 10.68 -6.77 20.63
CA GLU A 86 10.48 -7.45 19.34
C GLU A 86 9.22 -6.95 18.62
N TRP A 87 8.13 -6.76 19.35
CA TRP A 87 6.88 -6.25 18.80
C TRP A 87 7.00 -4.78 18.39
N GLU A 88 7.64 -3.93 19.19
CA GLU A 88 7.91 -2.53 18.87
C GLU A 88 8.82 -2.42 17.63
N LEU A 89 9.83 -3.29 17.52
CA LEU A 89 10.69 -3.35 16.34
C LEU A 89 9.92 -3.75 15.09
N GLN A 90 9.07 -4.78 15.18
CA GLN A 90 8.21 -5.19 14.06
C GLN A 90 7.19 -4.12 13.70
N TYR A 91 6.63 -3.43 14.69
CA TYR A 91 5.73 -2.30 14.49
C TYR A 91 6.44 -1.16 13.75
N THR A 92 7.65 -0.81 14.18
CA THR A 92 8.48 0.23 13.53
C THR A 92 8.76 -0.14 12.08
N GLN A 93 9.18 -1.38 11.81
CA GLN A 93 9.42 -1.85 10.44
C GLN A 93 8.15 -1.86 9.58
N ALA A 94 7.01 -2.25 10.16
CA ALA A 94 5.72 -2.21 9.47
C ALA A 94 5.29 -0.77 9.15
N GLN A 95 5.54 0.18 10.06
CA GLN A 95 5.26 1.59 9.86
C GLN A 95 6.15 2.19 8.76
N GLU A 96 7.45 1.85 8.73
CA GLU A 96 8.36 2.25 7.66
C GLU A 96 7.88 1.74 6.29
N ARG A 97 7.47 0.46 6.22
CA ARG A 97 6.91 -0.13 4.99
C ARG A 97 5.61 0.54 4.56
N PHE A 98 4.72 0.86 5.49
CA PHE A 98 3.49 1.59 5.18
C PHE A 98 3.77 2.99 4.66
N LEU A 99 4.69 3.72 5.28
CA LEU A 99 5.10 5.05 4.81
C LEU A 99 5.71 4.98 3.41
N ALA A 100 6.55 3.97 3.14
CA ALA A 100 7.12 3.74 1.82
C ALA A 100 6.05 3.37 0.78
N HIS A 101 5.08 2.51 1.11
CA HIS A 101 3.95 2.21 0.24
C HIS A 101 3.07 3.46 -0.02
N LYS A 102 2.84 4.30 0.98
CA LYS A 102 2.13 5.58 0.82
C LYS A 102 2.87 6.51 -0.13
N LYS A 103 4.20 6.58 -0.03
CA LYS A 103 5.06 7.33 -0.96
C LYS A 103 4.91 6.80 -2.39
N GLN A 104 4.98 5.48 -2.58
CA GLN A 104 4.75 4.83 -3.88
C GLN A 104 3.38 5.19 -4.46
N LYS A 105 2.30 5.14 -3.67
CA LYS A 105 0.95 5.53 -4.15
C LYS A 105 0.90 6.99 -4.59
N ALA A 106 1.57 7.89 -3.85
CA ALA A 106 1.65 9.30 -4.21
C ALA A 106 2.44 9.53 -5.51
N GLU A 107 3.56 8.83 -5.68
CA GLU A 107 4.39 8.87 -6.90
C GLU A 107 3.64 8.30 -8.10
N ALA A 108 2.94 7.17 -7.94
CA ALA A 108 2.10 6.58 -8.98
C ALA A 108 0.95 7.53 -9.39
N LYS A 109 0.28 8.19 -8.43
CA LYS A 109 -0.77 9.18 -8.72
C LYS A 109 -0.22 10.41 -9.44
N ALA A 110 0.98 10.87 -9.07
CA ALA A 110 1.64 11.98 -9.75
C ALA A 110 2.06 11.61 -11.19
N ALA A 111 2.55 10.38 -11.40
CA ALA A 111 2.91 9.88 -12.71
C ALA A 111 1.67 9.73 -13.62
N ASP A 112 0.57 9.20 -13.10
CA ASP A 112 -0.70 9.07 -13.84
C ASP A 112 -1.27 10.45 -14.23
N ALA A 113 -1.21 11.42 -13.32
CA ALA A 113 -1.59 12.81 -13.59
C ALA A 113 -0.71 13.47 -14.66
N ALA A 114 0.59 13.17 -14.69
CA ALA A 114 1.52 13.67 -15.70
C ALA A 114 1.43 12.94 -17.05
N ALA A 115 0.97 11.68 -17.05
CA ALA A 115 0.85 10.82 -18.22
C ALA A 115 -0.48 10.98 -18.97
N THR A 116 -1.45 11.73 -18.42
CA THR A 116 -2.68 12.11 -19.14
C THR A 116 -2.32 13.16 -20.19
N PRO A 117 -2.22 12.82 -21.50
CA PRO A 117 -1.97 13.81 -22.52
C PRO A 117 -3.29 14.54 -22.76
N GLU A 118 -3.29 15.86 -22.57
CA GLU A 118 -4.33 16.69 -23.16
C GLU A 118 -4.20 16.63 -24.69
N ASP A 119 -5.02 15.81 -25.35
CA ASP A 119 -5.17 15.75 -26.80
C ASP A 119 -6.61 15.31 -27.12
N GLY A 120 -7.54 16.10 -27.70
CA GLY A 120 -7.50 17.49 -28.17
C GLY A 120 -8.83 17.91 -28.85
N VAL A 121 -8.86 19.19 -29.30
CA VAL A 121 -9.62 19.78 -30.44
C VAL A 121 -11.08 20.26 -30.16
N VAL A 122 -11.54 21.50 -30.46
CA VAL A 122 -11.22 22.51 -31.49
C VAL A 122 -11.41 23.95 -31.00
N GLU A 123 -10.50 24.81 -31.45
CA GLU A 123 -10.70 26.23 -31.73
C GLU A 123 -11.87 26.44 -32.72
N ALA A 124 -12.84 27.29 -32.38
CA ALA A 124 -13.73 27.94 -33.35
C ALA A 124 -13.71 29.44 -33.07
N ALA A 125 -12.70 30.10 -33.66
CA ALA A 125 -12.73 31.52 -33.93
C ALA A 125 -13.64 31.76 -35.15
N GLU A 126 -14.81 32.34 -34.92
CA GLU A 126 -15.66 33.04 -35.88
C GLU A 126 -16.32 34.15 -35.04
N GLU A 127 -16.28 35.44 -35.29
CA GLU A 127 -15.73 36.29 -36.34
C GLU A 127 -15.78 37.70 -35.73
N VAL A 128 -14.71 38.50 -35.89
CA VAL A 128 -14.76 39.93 -35.62
C VAL A 128 -15.31 40.64 -36.85
N VAL A 129 -16.47 41.29 -36.74
CA VAL A 129 -16.79 42.46 -37.57
C VAL A 129 -17.33 43.58 -36.67
N ALA A 130 -16.63 44.71 -36.77
CA ALA A 130 -16.82 45.94 -36.03
C ALA A 130 -18.04 46.75 -36.52
N ALA A 131 -18.55 47.59 -35.61
CA ALA A 131 -19.08 48.95 -35.79
C ALA A 131 -19.95 49.28 -37.01
N GLU A 132 -21.20 49.68 -36.76
CA GLU A 132 -21.68 51.07 -36.95
C GLU A 132 -22.82 51.39 -35.97
#